data_AF-A0AAP1WF10-F1
#
_entry.id   AF-A0AAP1WF10-F1
#
_cell.length_a   1.000
_cell.length_b   1.000
_cell.length_c   1.000
_cell.angle_alpha   90.00
_cell.angle_beta   90.00
_cell.angle_gamma   90.00
#
_symmetry.space_group_name_H-M   'P 1'
#
loop_
_entity.id
_entity.type
_entity.pdbx_description
1 polymer ?
#
loop_
_entity_poly.entity_id
_entity_poly.type
_entity_poly.pdbx_seq_one_letter_code
_entity_poly.pdbx_strand_id
1 'polypeptide(L)' 'MYSTNLTETQWQYIKITLNLGNRKRKHSLRSIWNAIHYLVKTGCQWRLLPN' A
#
# COMPACT_ATOMS: atom_id res chain seq x y z
N MET A 1 6.53 0.80 9.59
CA MET A 1 6.44 0.63 8.11
C MET A 1 6.47 -0.86 7.76
N TYR A 2 5.66 -1.37 6.82
CA TYR A 2 5.70 -2.81 6.48
C TYR A 2 6.99 -3.16 5.72
N SER A 3 7.55 -4.34 6.00
CA SER A 3 8.70 -4.87 5.23
C SER A 3 8.35 -5.07 3.75
N THR A 4 7.07 -5.29 3.45
CA THR A 4 6.52 -5.45 2.10
C THR A 4 5.98 -4.15 1.50
N ASN A 5 6.48 -2.98 1.91
CA ASN A 5 6.05 -1.73 1.28
C ASN A 5 6.43 -1.70 -0.21
N LEU A 6 5.58 -1.06 -1.02
CA LEU A 6 5.87 -0.83 -2.43
C LEU A 6 7.03 0.16 -2.60
N THR A 7 7.91 -0.14 -3.56
CA THR A 7 8.94 0.80 -4.02
C THR A 7 8.29 2.02 -4.69
N GLU A 8 9.02 3.13 -4.78
CA GLU A 8 8.50 4.35 -5.38
C GLU A 8 8.12 4.14 -6.85
N THR A 9 8.93 3.38 -7.60
CA THR A 9 8.68 3.06 -9.01
C THR A 9 7.40 2.24 -9.18
N GLN A 10 7.21 1.19 -8.37
CA GLN A 10 5.97 0.39 -8.38
C GLN A 10 4.75 1.25 -8.04
N TRP A 11 4.89 2.14 -7.04
CA TRP A 11 3.83 3.04 -6.65
C TRP A 11 3.43 4.00 -7.77
N GLN A 12 4.40 4.54 -8.54
CA GLN A 12 4.11 5.43 -9.67
C GLN A 12 3.21 4.77 -10.73
N TYR A 13 3.46 3.51 -11.08
CA TYR A 13 2.61 2.78 -12.03
C TYR A 13 1.20 2.55 -11.49
N ILE A 14 1.09 2.11 -10.23
CA ILE A 14 -0.21 1.87 -9.58
C ILE A 14 -1.00 3.19 -9.48
N LYS A 15 -0.32 4.29 -9.16
CA LYS A 15 -0.90 5.61 -9.01
C LYS A 15 -1.61 6.10 -10.28
N ILE A 16 -1.09 5.76 -11.46
CA ILE A 16 -1.67 6.14 -12.76
C ILE A 16 -3.01 5.42 -12.98
N THR A 17 -3.09 4.14 -12.61
CA THR A 17 -4.30 3.32 -12.79
C THR A 17 -5.38 3.65 -11.76
N LEU A 18 -4.98 4.06 -10.55
CA LEU A 18 -5.92 4.52 -9.53
C LEU A 18 -6.48 5.88 -9.95
N ASN A 19 -7.80 5.96 -10.14
CA ASN A 19 -8.45 7.25 -10.40
C ASN A 19 -8.38 8.13 -9.13
N LEU A 20 -7.31 8.92 -9.06
CA LEU A 20 -6.93 9.76 -7.91
C LEU A 20 -7.76 11.03 -7.76
N GLY A 21 -8.93 11.11 -8.39
CA GLY A 21 -9.80 12.28 -8.33
C GLY A 21 -9.97 12.85 -6.91
N ASN A 22 -10.41 14.11 -6.84
CA ASN A 22 -10.43 14.99 -5.66
C ASN A 22 -11.40 14.56 -4.53
N ARG A 23 -11.52 13.27 -4.26
CA ARG A 23 -12.19 12.74 -3.09
C ARG A 23 -11.31 12.94 -1.87
N LYS A 24 -11.81 13.67 -0.87
CA LYS A 24 -11.20 13.73 0.46
C LYS A 24 -11.19 12.32 1.07
N ARG A 25 -10.00 11.82 1.38
CA ARG A 25 -9.79 10.51 2.00
C ARG A 25 -9.10 10.71 3.34
N LYS A 26 -9.56 10.01 4.38
CA LYS A 26 -8.93 10.02 5.71
C LYS A 26 -7.54 9.38 5.70
N HIS A 27 -7.34 8.39 4.84
CA HIS A 27 -6.10 7.63 4.72
C HIS A 27 -5.48 7.80 3.34
N SER A 28 -4.14 7.79 3.27
CA SER A 28 -3.43 7.81 1.99
C SER A 28 -3.64 6.51 1.25
N LEU A 29 -3.90 6.59 -0.07
CA LEU A 29 -4.08 5.39 -0.90
C LEU A 29 -2.83 4.51 -0.90
N ARG A 30 -1.64 5.11 -0.78
CA ARG A 30 -0.37 4.38 -0.66
C ARG A 30 -0.35 3.51 0.60
N SER A 31 -0.83 4.02 1.73
CA SER A 31 -0.87 3.25 2.98
C SER A 31 -1.82 2.05 2.85
N ILE A 32 -2.99 2.25 2.23
CA ILE A 32 -3.95 1.18 1.96
C ILE A 32 -3.33 0.12 1.02
N TRP A 33 -2.68 0.55 -0.05
CA TRP A 33 -2.03 -0.37 -0.99
C TRP A 33 -0.90 -1.17 -0.34
N ASN A 34 -0.08 -0.53 0.50
CA ASN A 34 0.96 -1.23 1.26
C ASN A 34 0.35 -2.30 2.18
N ALA A 35 -0.79 -2.01 2.82
CA ALA A 35 -1.48 -2.99 3.66
C ALA A 35 -2.07 -4.16 2.86
N ILE A 36 -2.66 -3.89 1.69
CA ILE A 36 -3.15 -4.94 0.78
C ILE A 36 -1.99 -5.80 0.27
N HIS A 37 -0.90 -5.15 -0.17
CA HIS A 37 0.29 -5.85 -0.66
C HIS A 37 0.92 -6.72 0.43
N TYR A 38 0.98 -6.22 1.68
CA TYR A 38 1.36 -7.01 2.84
C TYR A 38 0.48 -8.26 3.02
N LEU A 39 -0.84 -8.09 2.99
CA LEU A 39 -1.78 -9.18 3.15
C LEU A 39 -1.61 -10.24 2.05
N VAL A 40 -1.56 -9.81 0.78
CA VAL A 40 -1.42 -10.70 -0.38
C VAL A 40 -0.07 -11.41 -0.39
N LYS A 41 1.01 -10.72 -0.02
CA LYS A 41 2.37 -11.30 -0.08
C LYS A 41 2.67 -12.25 1.07
N THR A 42 2.10 -12.01 2.25
CA THR A 42 2.49 -12.70 3.50
C THR A 42 1.38 -13.55 4.11
N GLY A 43 0.13 -13.40 3.66
CA GLY A 43 -1.01 -14.04 4.30
C GLY A 43 -1.33 -13.49 5.68
N CYS A 44 -0.95 -12.24 5.98
CA CYS A 44 -1.10 -11.59 7.30
C CYS A 44 -0.20 -12.18 8.40
N GLN A 45 1.08 -12.40 8.09
CA GLN A 45 2.01 -12.96 9.07
C GLN A 45 2.39 -11.94 10.16
N TRP A 46 2.04 -12.22 11.41
CA TRP A 46 2.32 -11.37 12.59
C TRP A 46 3.76 -10.86 12.73
N ARG A 47 4.76 -11.66 12.34
CA ARG A 47 6.19 -11.27 12.42
C ARG A 47 6.58 -10.14 11.47
N LEU A 48 5.75 -9.89 10.44
CA LEU A 48 5.99 -8.88 9.42
C LEU A 48 5.12 -7.63 9.63
N LEU A 49 4.42 -7.56 10.77
CA LEU A 49 3.73 -6.35 11.18
C LEU A 49 4.74 -5.21 11.40
N PRO A 50 4.35 -3.98 11.08
CA PRO A 50 5.18 -2.81 11.28
C PRO A 50 5.26 -2.51 12.77
N ASN A 51 6.49 -2.36 13.28
CA ASN A 51 6.74 -1.65 14.53
C ASN A 51 6.37 -0.17 14.39
#